data_AF-A0A930V4K1-F1
#
_entry.id   AF-A0A930V4K1-F1
#
_cell.length_a   1.000
_cell.length_b   1.000
_cell.length_c   1.000
_cell.angle_alpha   90.00
_cell.angle_beta   90.00
_cell.angle_gamma   90.00
#
_symmetry.space_group_name_H-M   'P 1'
#
loop_
_entity.id
_entity.type
_entity.pdbx_description
1 polymer ?
#
loop_
_entity_poly.entity_id
_entity_poly.type
_entity_poly.pdbx_seq_one_letter_code
_entity_poly.pdbx_strand_id
1 'polypeptide(L)'
;MMYWDLEQELERCSAGSVTYRRDAKRLEFTATDDTRYDVVVNELTLRNALQAVLLSSWHEAESSDGPRVESHERAIAELAERFEHLHQVGEDPMAVLRRKRDASGGSLAC
;
A
#
# COMPACT_ATOMS: atom_id res chain seq x y z
N MET A 1 -0.62 18.93 -11.13
CA MET A 1 -0.62 17.73 -10.27
C MET A 1 0.24 16.71 -10.99
N MET A 2 1.50 16.55 -10.59
CA MET A 2 2.37 15.53 -11.20
C MET A 2 1.78 14.17 -10.83
N TYR A 3 1.37 13.40 -11.84
CA TYR A 3 0.86 12.06 -11.67
C TYR A 3 2.09 11.16 -11.56
N TRP A 4 2.52 10.88 -10.33
CA TRP A 4 3.58 9.91 -10.09
C TRP A 4 3.07 8.52 -10.48
N ASP A 5 3.97 7.72 -11.06
CA ASP A 5 3.66 6.38 -11.52
C ASP A 5 3.64 5.42 -10.33
N LEU A 6 2.43 5.02 -9.92
CA LEU A 6 2.22 4.18 -8.75
C LEU A 6 3.00 2.86 -8.80
N GLU A 7 3.15 2.27 -9.98
CA GLU A 7 3.86 1.00 -10.15
C GLU A 7 5.35 1.17 -9.85
N GLN A 8 5.97 2.18 -10.46
CA GLN A 8 7.38 2.52 -10.25
C GLN A 8 7.65 2.95 -8.80
N GLU A 9 6.78 3.80 -8.23
CA GLU A 9 6.97 4.32 -6.88
C GLU A 9 6.79 3.24 -5.81
N LEU A 10 5.84 2.32 -5.98
CA LEU A 10 5.68 1.20 -5.05
C LEU A 10 6.92 0.33 -5.01
N GLU A 11 7.45 -0.04 -6.18
CA GLU A 11 8.67 -0.85 -6.26
C GLU A 11 9.87 -0.11 -5.65
N ARG A 12 10.05 1.17 -5.98
CA ARG A 12 11.18 1.97 -5.47
C ARG A 12 11.13 2.18 -3.96
N CYS A 13 10.01 2.68 -3.43
CA CYS A 13 9.90 3.07 -2.02
C CYS A 13 9.78 1.86 -1.07
N SER A 14 9.35 0.70 -1.57
CA SER A 14 9.28 -0.54 -0.80
C SER A 14 10.51 -1.43 -0.94
N ALA A 15 11.56 -0.98 -1.66
CA ALA A 15 12.72 -1.78 -2.04
C ALA A 15 12.34 -3.10 -2.74
N GLY A 16 11.28 -3.08 -3.56
CA GLY A 16 10.78 -4.22 -4.32
C GLY A 16 9.89 -5.19 -3.54
N SER A 17 9.70 -5.00 -2.23
CA SER A 17 8.84 -5.87 -1.42
C SER A 17 7.36 -5.74 -1.79
N VAL A 18 6.93 -4.57 -2.27
CA VAL A 18 5.56 -4.30 -2.73
C VAL A 18 5.58 -3.91 -4.20
N THR A 19 4.82 -4.64 -5.02
CA THR A 19 4.70 -4.36 -6.46
C THR A 19 3.25 -4.27 -6.87
N TYR A 20 2.95 -3.38 -7.82
CA TYR A 20 1.60 -3.23 -8.36
C TYR A 20 1.60 -3.33 -9.87
N ARG A 21 0.89 -4.33 -10.41
CA ARG A 21 0.70 -4.49 -11.85
C ARG A 21 -0.63 -3.86 -12.24
N ARG A 22 -0.58 -2.70 -12.92
CA ARG A 22 -1.77 -1.94 -13.32
C ARG A 22 -2.71 -2.75 -14.21
N ASP A 23 -2.17 -3.45 -15.21
CA ASP A 23 -2.96 -4.25 -16.17
C ASP A 23 -3.70 -5.41 -15.50
N ALA A 24 -3.05 -6.06 -14.54
CA ALA A 24 -3.64 -7.15 -13.77
C ALA A 24 -4.49 -6.66 -12.59
N LYS A 25 -4.50 -5.35 -12.32
CA LYS A 25 -5.07 -4.73 -11.11
C LYS A 25 -4.65 -5.50 -9.87
N ARG A 26 -3.36 -5.82 -9.74
CA ARG A 26 -2.86 -6.75 -8.73
C ARG A 26 -1.74 -6.10 -7.93
N LEU A 27 -1.90 -6.08 -6.61
CA LEU A 27 -0.86 -5.73 -5.65
C LEU A 27 -0.26 -7.03 -5.10
N GLU A 28 1.06 -7.12 -5.07
CA GLU A 28 1.81 -8.24 -4.52
C GLU A 28 2.71 -7.73 -3.40
N PHE A 29 2.83 -8.50 -2.31
CA PHE A 29 3.75 -8.27 -1.21
C PHE A 29 4.59 -9.53 -1.01
N THR A 30 5.90 -9.39 -1.05
CA THR A 30 6.87 -10.46 -0.77
C THR A 30 7.42 -10.26 0.63
N ALA A 31 6.95 -11.06 1.58
CA ALA A 31 7.43 -11.02 2.97
C ALA A 31 8.78 -11.74 3.10
N THR A 32 8.89 -12.90 2.44
CA THR A 32 10.13 -13.68 2.33
C THR A 32 10.20 -14.30 0.95
N ASP A 33 11.34 -14.91 0.59
CA ASP A 33 11.50 -15.58 -0.71
C ASP A 33 10.43 -16.66 -0.98
N ASP A 34 9.95 -17.31 0.08
CA ASP A 34 8.95 -18.38 0.03
C ASP A 34 7.51 -17.91 0.35
N THR A 35 7.34 -16.72 0.93
CA THR A 35 6.04 -16.21 1.38
C THR A 35 5.63 -14.96 0.64
N ARG A 36 4.57 -15.10 -0.17
CA ARG A 36 3.99 -14.01 -0.96
C ARG A 36 2.50 -13.88 -0.72
N TYR A 37 2.03 -12.64 -0.73
CA TYR A 37 0.62 -12.28 -0.63
C TYR A 37 0.22 -11.49 -1.86
N ASP A 38 -0.99 -11.72 -2.37
CA ASP A 38 -1.54 -10.91 -3.45
C ASP A 38 -3.01 -10.52 -3.21
N VAL A 39 -3.41 -9.41 -3.82
CA VAL A 39 -4.78 -8.96 -3.86
C VAL A 39 -5.09 -8.27 -5.18
N VAL A 40 -6.26 -8.57 -5.74
CA VAL A 40 -6.81 -7.80 -6.86
C VAL A 40 -7.39 -6.49 -6.31
N VAL A 41 -6.79 -5.37 -6.72
CA VAL A 41 -7.15 -4.02 -6.31
C VAL A 41 -6.92 -3.05 -7.47
N ASN A 42 -7.88 -2.16 -7.74
CA ASN A 42 -7.70 -1.13 -8.75
C ASN A 42 -6.83 0.03 -8.22
N GLU A 43 -6.28 0.82 -9.14
CA GLU A 43 -5.35 1.91 -8.81
C GLU A 43 -5.98 2.95 -7.87
N LEU A 44 -7.26 3.27 -8.07
CA LEU A 44 -7.97 4.26 -7.25
C LEU A 44 -8.12 3.78 -5.81
N THR A 45 -8.51 2.52 -5.60
CA THR A 45 -8.60 1.91 -4.26
C THR A 45 -7.24 1.89 -3.57
N LEU A 46 -6.17 1.61 -4.31
CA LEU A 46 -4.81 1.63 -3.79
C LEU A 46 -4.34 3.04 -3.41
N ARG A 47 -4.58 4.04 -4.27
CA ARG A 47 -4.33 5.47 -3.95
C ARG A 47 -5.11 5.92 -2.71
N ASN A 48 -6.38 5.53 -2.59
CA ASN A 48 -7.20 5.83 -1.40
C ASN A 48 -6.64 5.13 -0.15
N ALA A 49 -6.10 3.92 -0.27
CA ALA A 49 -5.46 3.24 0.84
C ALA A 49 -4.17 3.96 1.29
N LEU A 50 -3.33 4.40 0.35
CA LEU A 50 -2.13 5.19 0.65
C LEU A 50 -2.48 6.55 1.29
N GLN A 51 -3.54 7.21 0.81
CA GLN A 51 -4.05 8.41 1.46
C GLN A 51 -4.53 8.13 2.89
N ALA A 52 -5.23 7.01 3.12
CA ALA A 52 -5.66 6.63 4.46
C ALA A 52 -4.49 6.34 5.39
N VAL A 53 -3.42 5.70 4.89
CA VAL A 53 -2.16 5.49 5.63
C VAL A 53 -1.61 6.85 6.10
N LEU A 54 -1.46 7.81 5.19
CA LEU A 54 -0.98 9.16 5.53
C LEU A 54 -1.85 9.90 6.53
N LEU A 55 -3.16 9.72 6.49
CA LEU A 55 -4.09 10.36 7.43
C LEU A 55 -4.08 9.69 8.80
N SER A 56 -3.75 8.39 8.86
CA SER A 56 -3.63 7.63 10.11
C SER A 56 -2.26 7.73 10.76
N SER A 57 -1.25 8.14 10.00
CA SER A 57 0.10 8.46 10.45
C SER A 57 0.05 9.66 11.40
N TRP A 58 0.10 9.40 12.70
CA TRP A 58 0.41 10.40 13.72
C TRP A 58 1.92 10.70 13.66
N HIS A 59 2.38 11.32 12.57
CA HIS A 59 3.66 12.01 12.60
C HIS A 59 3.38 13.43 13.06
N GLU A 60 3.91 13.78 14.24
CA GLU A 60 4.15 15.19 14.59
C GLU A 60 4.78 15.84 13.36
N ALA A 61 4.24 16.97 12.93
CA ALA A 61 4.82 17.74 11.85
C ALA A 61 6.28 18.02 12.23
N GLU A 62 7.21 17.23 11.70
CA GLU A 62 8.62 17.33 12.04
C GLU A 62 9.06 18.76 11.79
N SER A 63 9.46 19.39 12.88
CA SER A 63 10.30 20.54 12.94
C SER A 63 11.41 20.43 11.88
N SER A 64 11.39 21.40 10.99
CA SER A 64 12.35 21.68 9.92
C SER A 64 13.80 21.35 10.29
N ASP A 65 14.37 20.30 9.69
CA ASP A 65 15.79 20.25 9.26
C ASP A 65 16.17 19.02 8.40
N GLY A 66 15.24 18.10 8.13
CA GLY A 66 15.45 16.97 7.22
C GLY A 66 15.10 17.26 5.75
N PRO A 67 15.64 16.49 4.78
CA PRO A 67 15.19 16.55 3.40
C PRO A 67 13.68 16.26 3.32
N ARG A 68 12.95 17.08 2.54
CA ARG A 68 11.51 16.88 2.32
C ARG A 68 11.27 15.56 1.58
N VAL A 69 10.88 14.52 2.32
CA VAL A 69 10.34 13.28 1.76
C VAL A 69 8.96 13.58 1.18
N GLU A 70 8.67 13.12 -0.04
CA GLU A 70 7.35 13.35 -0.61
C GLU A 70 6.30 12.52 0.13
N SER A 71 5.10 13.08 0.31
CA SER A 71 4.05 12.41 1.11
C SER A 71 3.68 11.03 0.56
N HIS A 72 3.74 10.83 -0.76
CA HIS A 72 3.44 9.55 -1.37
C HIS A 72 4.51 8.48 -1.08
N GLU A 73 5.79 8.86 -1.07
CA GLU A 73 6.91 7.96 -0.72
C GLU A 73 6.75 7.46 0.71
N ARG A 74 6.44 8.37 1.65
CA ARG A 74 6.17 8.02 3.05
C ARG A 74 4.98 7.08 3.19
N ALA A 75 3.90 7.33 2.45
CA ALA A 75 2.72 6.46 2.46
C ALA A 75 3.05 5.04 2.05
N ILE A 76 3.91 4.89 1.04
CA ILE A 76 4.33 3.59 0.51
C ILE A 76 5.23 2.87 1.53
N ALA A 77 6.21 3.58 2.10
CA ALA A 77 7.09 3.03 3.12
C ALA A 77 6.30 2.53 4.34
N GLU A 78 5.40 3.36 4.88
CA GLU A 78 4.53 2.98 6.00
C GLU A 78 3.59 1.81 5.65
N LEU A 79 3.08 1.75 4.42
CA LEU A 79 2.27 0.62 3.97
C LEU A 79 3.09 -0.68 3.95
N ALA A 80 4.31 -0.63 3.43
CA ALA A 80 5.21 -1.78 3.37
C ALA A 80 5.61 -2.24 4.78
N GLU A 81 5.97 -1.32 5.67
CA GLU A 81 6.26 -1.62 7.09
C GLU A 81 5.06 -2.25 7.79
N ARG A 82 3.85 -1.76 7.53
CA ARG A 82 2.63 -2.34 8.08
C ARG A 82 2.39 -3.76 7.57
N PHE A 83 2.64 -4.02 6.29
CA PHE A 83 2.50 -5.37 5.74
C PHE A 83 3.50 -6.33 6.39
N GLU A 84 4.74 -5.91 6.54
CA GLU A 84 5.79 -6.67 7.21
C GLU A 84 5.41 -6.95 8.67
N HIS A 85 4.97 -5.94 9.41
CA HIS A 85 4.53 -6.09 10.80
C HIS A 85 3.36 -7.09 10.92
N LEU A 86 2.35 -6.98 10.06
CA LEU A 86 1.21 -7.90 10.06
C LEU A 86 1.65 -9.34 9.78
N HIS A 87 2.55 -9.55 8.82
CA HIS A 87 3.15 -10.86 8.57
C HIS A 87 3.87 -11.41 9.81
N GLN A 88 4.70 -10.59 10.47
CA GLN A 88 5.47 -10.98 11.65
C GLN A 88 4.58 -11.38 12.84
N VAL A 89 3.41 -10.76 13.00
CA VAL A 89 2.44 -11.13 14.05
C VAL A 89 1.48 -12.25 13.63
N GLY A 90 1.66 -12.83 12.44
CA GLY A 90 0.84 -13.92 11.90
C GLY A 90 -0.53 -13.49 11.38
N GLU A 91 -0.74 -12.19 11.17
CA GLU A 91 -1.93 -11.64 10.53
C GLU A 91 -1.77 -11.56 9.00
N ASP A 92 -2.89 -11.46 8.30
CA ASP A 92 -2.90 -11.28 6.85
C ASP A 92 -2.56 -9.81 6.48
N PRO A 93 -1.40 -9.54 5.84
CA PRO A 93 -0.98 -8.19 5.47
C PRO A 93 -2.00 -7.45 4.61
N MET A 94 -2.75 -8.18 3.78
CA MET A 94 -3.66 -7.60 2.79
C MET A 94 -5.13 -7.61 3.26
N ALA A 95 -5.42 -7.98 4.50
CA ALA A 95 -6.78 -8.13 5.01
C ALA A 95 -7.64 -6.86 4.81
N VAL A 96 -7.07 -5.68 5.06
CA VAL A 96 -7.78 -4.39 4.91
C VAL A 96 -8.15 -4.13 3.46
N LEU A 97 -7.25 -4.44 2.51
CA LEU A 97 -7.50 -4.26 1.08
C LEU A 97 -8.53 -5.26 0.57
N ARG A 98 -8.47 -6.51 1.04
CA ARG A 98 -9.47 -7.55 0.72
C ARG A 98 -10.87 -7.15 1.21
N ARG A 99 -11.00 -6.64 2.45
CA ARG A 99 -12.28 -6.14 2.98
C ARG A 99 -12.82 -4.95 2.19
N LYS A 100 -11.96 -4.00 1.79
CA LYS A 100 -12.36 -2.84 0.96
C LYS A 100 -12.81 -3.27 -0.43
N ARG A 101 -12.17 -4.28 -1.03
CA ARG A 101 -12.63 -4.90 -2.27
C ARG A 101 -14.03 -5.48 -2.11
N ASP A 102 -14.28 -6.25 -1.05
CA ASP A 102 -15.58 -6.88 -0.82
C ASP A 102 -16.68 -5.83 -0.58
N ALA A 103 -16.36 -4.73 0.13
CA ALA A 103 -17.27 -3.61 0.33
C ALA A 103 -17.54 -2.80 -0.96
N SER A 104 -16.58 -2.74 -1.89
CA SER A 104 -16.71 -2.02 -3.17
C SER A 104 -17.27 -2.88 -4.30
N GLY A 105 -17.20 -4.21 -4.17
CA GLY A 105 -17.70 -5.21 -5.11
C GLY A 105 -19.02 -5.88 -4.68
N GLY A 106 -19.50 -5.61 -3.47
CA GLY A 106 -20.74 -6.14 -2.90
C GLY A 106 -22.01 -5.41 -3.34
N SER A 107 -22.11 -4.98 -4.61
CA SER A 107 -23.37 -4.53 -5.20
C SER A 107 -23.53 -5.20 -6.57
N LEU A 108 -24.35 -6.26 -6.57
CA LEU A 108 -25.06 -6.92 -7.68
C LEU A 108 -25.07 -8.45 -7.49
N ALA A 109 -25.79 -8.91 -6.47
CA ALA A 109 -26.34 -10.26 -6.41
C ALA A 109 -27.48 -10.30 -5.37
N CYS A 110 -28.59 -9.63 -5.69
CA CYS A 110 -29.93 -9.95 -5.19
C CYS A 110 -30.91 -9.72 -6.35
#